data_AF-A0A508YYN5-F1
#
_entry.id   AF-A0A508YYN5-F1
#
_cell.length_a   1.000
_cell.length_b   1.000
_cell.length_c   1.000
_cell.angle_alpha   90.00
_cell.angle_beta   90.00
_cell.angle_gamma   90.00
#
_symmetry.space_group_name_H-M   'P 1'
#
loop_
_entity.id
_entity.type
_entity.pdbx_description
1 polymer ?
#
loop_
_entity_poly.entity_id
_entity_poly.type
_entity_poly.pdbx_seq_one_letter_code
_entity_poly.pdbx_strand_id
1 'polypeptide(L)' 'METTICKIGDSVGVIFPRALQAEVGRKYKISKVKDTFVLTPLRSDLFAAAADWQGFRDAVTDEDLAWDEIED' A
#
# COMPACT_ATOMS: atom_id res chain seq x y z
N MET A 1 -20.17 -8.34 -7.81
CA MET A 1 -20.33 -6.87 -7.92
C MET A 1 -19.81 -6.48 -9.27
N GLU A 2 -20.57 -5.71 -10.04
CA GLU A 2 -20.25 -5.35 -11.42
C GLU A 2 -20.16 -3.83 -11.54
N THR A 3 -19.29 -3.36 -12.41
CA THR A 3 -19.12 -1.95 -12.73
C THR A 3 -18.69 -1.84 -14.19
N THR A 4 -18.95 -0.69 -14.80
CA THR A 4 -18.67 -0.44 -16.21
C THR A 4 -17.60 0.64 -16.32
N ILE A 5 -16.65 0.44 -17.23
CA ILE A 5 -15.67 1.48 -17.57
C ILE A 5 -16.40 2.60 -18.31
N CYS A 6 -16.29 3.83 -17.80
CA CYS A 6 -16.89 5.01 -18.41
C CYS A 6 -15.82 5.97 -18.96
N LYS A 7 -16.19 6.77 -19.96
CA LYS A 7 -15.33 7.84 -20.48
C LYS A 7 -15.34 9.02 -19.49
N ILE A 8 -14.15 9.49 -19.11
CA ILE A 8 -13.95 10.63 -18.22
C ILE A 8 -12.97 11.59 -18.91
N GLY A 9 -13.50 12.65 -19.52
CA GLY A 9 -12.72 13.55 -20.36
C GLY A 9 -12.07 12.79 -21.53
N ASP A 10 -10.76 12.94 -21.69
CA ASP A 10 -9.96 12.23 -22.70
C ASP A 10 -9.44 10.86 -22.21
N SER A 11 -9.89 10.41 -21.03
CA SER A 11 -9.49 9.15 -20.40
C SER A 11 -10.69 8.23 -20.16
N VAL A 12 -10.41 7.06 -19.62
CA VAL A 12 -11.43 6.12 -19.12
C VAL A 12 -11.23 5.87 -17.63
N GLY A 13 -12.32 5.58 -16.91
CA GLY A 13 -12.27 5.29 -15.49
C GLY A 13 -13.32 4.26 -15.07
N VAL A 14 -13.20 3.81 -13.84
CA VAL A 14 -14.16 2.92 -13.18
C VAL A 14 -14.76 3.63 -11.99
N ILE A 15 -16.07 3.54 -11.84
CA ILE A 15 -16.76 4.05 -10.64
C ILE A 15 -16.75 2.95 -9.59
N PHE A 16 -16.10 3.22 -8.46
CA PHE A 16 -16.11 2.33 -7.30
C PHE A 16 -17.45 2.43 -6.57
N PRO A 17 -18.19 1.33 -6.41
CA PRO A 17 -19.39 1.31 -5.58
C PRO A 17 -19.05 1.69 -4.14
N ARG A 18 -19.94 2.43 -3.48
CA ARG A 18 -19.75 2.89 -2.09
C ARG A 18 -19.43 1.76 -1.10
N ALA A 19 -19.94 0.55 -1.37
CA ALA A 19 -19.69 -0.64 -0.56
C ALA A 19 -18.21 -1.04 -0.46
N LEU A 20 -17.36 -0.63 -1.44
CA LEU A 20 -15.92 -0.89 -1.42
C LEU A 20 -15.12 0.13 -0.60
N GLN A 21 -15.77 1.19 -0.11
CA GLN A 21 -15.17 2.20 0.78
C GLN A 21 -13.85 2.80 0.24
N ALA A 22 -13.73 2.96 -1.07
CA ALA A 22 -12.57 3.60 -1.68
C ALA A 22 -12.51 5.09 -1.27
N GLU A 23 -11.38 5.51 -0.70
CA GLU A 23 -11.16 6.89 -0.25
C GLU A 23 -10.78 7.83 -1.41
N VAL A 24 -11.43 8.98 -1.46
CA VAL A 24 -11.11 10.05 -2.42
C VAL A 24 -9.71 10.59 -2.13
N GLY A 25 -8.89 10.76 -3.18
CA GLY A 25 -7.52 11.28 -3.07
C GLY A 25 -6.44 10.22 -2.79
N ARG A 26 -6.83 8.99 -2.46
CA ARG A 26 -5.88 7.89 -2.27
C ARG A 26 -5.30 7.45 -3.62
N LYS A 27 -3.98 7.32 -3.70
CA LYS A 27 -3.29 6.92 -4.94
C LYS A 27 -3.15 5.39 -5.00
N TYR A 28 -3.29 4.85 -6.21
CA TYR A 28 -3.15 3.42 -6.48
C TYR A 28 -2.19 3.21 -7.64
N LYS A 29 -1.38 2.15 -7.54
CA LYS A 29 -0.65 1.61 -8.68
C LYS A 29 -1.58 0.66 -9.43
N ILE A 30 -1.73 0.87 -10.73
CA ILE A 30 -2.48 -0.02 -11.61
C ILE A 30 -1.47 -0.95 -12.31
N SER A 31 -1.69 -2.26 -12.18
CA SER A 31 -0.89 -3.28 -12.88
C SER A 31 -1.84 -4.18 -13.66
N LYS A 32 -1.47 -4.57 -14.89
CA LYS A 32 -2.24 -5.51 -15.71
C LYS A 32 -1.61 -6.89 -15.64
N VAL A 33 -2.39 -7.89 -15.25
CA VAL A 33 -1.99 -9.30 -15.24
C VAL A 33 -2.97 -10.05 -16.14
N LYS A 34 -2.51 -10.48 -17.33
CA LYS A 34 -3.36 -11.04 -18.39
C LYS A 34 -4.52 -10.07 -18.71
N ASP A 35 -5.76 -10.49 -18.49
CA ASP A 35 -6.97 -9.70 -18.74
C ASP A 35 -7.53 -9.03 -17.48
N THR A 36 -6.76 -9.03 -16.38
CA THR A 36 -7.17 -8.47 -15.09
C THR A 36 -6.37 -7.21 -14.77
N PHE A 37 -7.08 -6.16 -14.34
CA PHE A 37 -6.47 -4.98 -13.74
C PHE A 37 -6.42 -5.14 -12.22
N VAL A 38 -5.24 -4.96 -11.64
CA VAL A 38 -5.00 -5.00 -10.20
C VAL A 38 -4.66 -3.59 -9.73
N LEU A 39 -5.45 -3.06 -8.80
CA LEU A 39 -5.18 -1.79 -8.15
C LEU A 39 -4.61 -2.07 -6.76
N THR A 40 -3.37 -1.62 -6.53
CA THR A 40 -2.72 -1.72 -5.23
C THR A 40 -2.58 -0.33 -4.62
N PRO A 41 -3.05 -0.09 -3.38
CA PRO A 41 -2.86 1.19 -2.73
C PRO A 41 -1.37 1.53 -2.68
N LEU A 42 -1.01 2.75 -3.08
CA LEU A 42 0.35 3.24 -2.85
C LEU A 42 0.48 3.52 -1.36
N ARG A 43 1.21 2.66 -0.67
CA ARG A 43 1.70 2.95 0.68
C ARG A 43 2.93 3.83 0.55
N SER A 44 3.03 4.84 1.39
CA SER A 44 4.31 5.50 1.62
C SER A 44 5.33 4.42 2.00
N ASP A 45 6.54 4.56 1.45
CA ASP A 45 7.64 3.69 1.86
C ASP A 45 7.84 3.87 3.37
N LEU A 46 7.75 2.76 4.10
CA LEU A 46 7.89 2.72 5.56
C LEU A 46 9.27 3.25 5.98
N PHE A 47 10.26 3.18 5.09
CA PHE A 47 11.62 3.63 5.31
C PHE A 47 11.91 5.03 4.77
N ALA A 48 10.95 5.68 4.09
CA ALA A 48 11.20 6.99 3.47
C ALA A 48 11.34 8.13 4.48
N ALA A 49 10.72 8.01 5.65
CA ALA A 49 10.75 9.05 6.68
C ALA A 49 11.72 8.67 7.80
N ALA A 50 12.99 9.08 7.70
CA ALA A 50 14.00 8.82 8.72
C ALA A 50 13.59 9.28 10.14
N ALA A 51 12.73 10.30 10.24
CA ALA A 51 12.17 10.76 11.51
C ALA A 51 11.28 9.70 12.21
N ASP A 52 10.57 8.87 11.44
CA ASP A 52 9.70 7.82 11.98
C ASP A 52 10.52 6.67 12.61
N TRP A 53 11.83 6.62 12.36
CA TRP A 53 12.77 5.64 12.90
C TRP A 53 13.54 6.16 14.12
N GLN A 54 13.31 7.40 14.54
CA GLN A 54 13.98 7.97 15.70
C GLN A 54 13.60 7.19 16.97
N GLY A 55 14.60 6.70 17.71
CA GLY A 55 14.39 5.89 18.91
C GLY A 55 14.12 4.41 18.65
N PHE A 56 14.05 3.96 17.39
CA PHE A 56 13.89 2.53 17.06
C PHE A 56 15.02 1.69 17.68
N ARG A 57 16.27 2.14 17.55
CA ARG A 57 17.44 1.46 18.13
C ARG A 57 17.45 1.45 19.65
N ASP A 58 16.88 2.47 20.28
CA ASP A 58 16.78 2.58 21.73
C ASP A 58 15.63 1.74 22.30
N ALA A 59 14.69 1.32 21.45
CA ALA A 59 13.56 0.46 21.80
C ALA A 59 13.85 -1.04 21.62
N VAL A 60 15.00 -1.40 21.03
CA VAL A 60 15.44 -2.80 20.92
C VAL A 60 15.80 -3.30 22.31
N THR A 61 15.19 -4.41 22.72
CA THR A 61 15.44 -5.04 24.01
C THR A 61 16.55 -6.07 23.95
N ASP A 62 17.11 -6.44 25.11
CA ASP A 62 18.09 -7.52 25.21
C ASP A 62 17.51 -8.87 24.73
N GLU A 63 16.21 -9.07 24.85
CA GLU A 63 15.52 -10.25 24.31
C GLU A 63 15.53 -10.24 22.77
N ASP A 64 15.26 -9.09 22.15
CA ASP A 64 15.31 -8.93 20.68
C ASP A 64 16.72 -9.21 20.14
N LEU A 65 17.76 -8.75 20.85
CA LEU A 65 19.16 -9.02 20.51
C LEU A 65 19.51 -10.51 20.65
N ALA A 66 18.98 -11.17 21.68
CA ALA A 66 19.20 -12.60 21.87
C ALA A 66 18.60 -13.43 20.72
N TRP A 67 17.49 -13.01 20.12
CA TRP A 67 16.92 -13.67 18.93
C TRP A 67 17.80 -13.50 17.68
N ASP A 68 18.50 -12.38 17.53
CA ASP A 68 19.46 -12.14 16.43
C ASP A 68 20.76 -12.94 16.61
N GLU A 69 21.12 -13.30 17.85
CA GLU A 69 22.32 -14.07 18.20
C GLU A 69 22.09 -15.59 18.23
N ILE A 70 20.84 -16.07 18.06
CA ILE A 70 20.58 -17.49 17.81
C ILE A 70 21.02 -17.79 16.36
N GLU A 71 22.31 -18.04 16.18
CA GLU A 71 22.82 -18.84 15.06
C GLU A 71 22.21 -20.26 15.13
N ASP A 72 21.87 -20.85 13.96
CA ASP A 72 21.30 -22.21 13.79
C ASP A 72 21.93 -23.29 14.68
#